data_AF-A0A679GG53-F1
#
_entry.id   AF-A0A679GG53-F1
#
_cell.length_a   1.000
_cell.length_b   1.000
_cell.length_c   1.000
_cell.angle_alpha   90.00
_cell.angle_beta   90.00
_cell.angle_gamma   90.00
#
_symmetry.space_group_name_H-M   'P 1'
#
loop_
_entity.id
_entity.type
_entity.pdbx_description
1 polymer ?
#
loop_
_entity_poly.entity_id
_entity_poly.type
_entity_poly.pdbx_seq_one_letter_code
_entity_poly.pdbx_strand_id
1 'polypeptide(L)' 'MTDSVPSPLASSDLRKHKGRALARIDREQKMLASGPLGAERLVLNIAIDYLERHPGMSWSQAVFAAQAYCDRAHG' A
#
# COMPACT_ATOMS: atom_id res chain seq x y z
N MET A 1 10.97 -14.80 -35.65
CA MET A 1 9.96 -14.77 -34.58
C MET A 1 10.52 -15.56 -33.41
N THR A 2 11.05 -14.88 -32.40
CA THR A 2 11.49 -15.53 -31.16
C THR A 2 10.36 -15.38 -30.15
N ASP A 3 9.56 -16.43 -29.99
CA ASP A 3 8.60 -16.52 -28.90
C ASP A 3 9.36 -16.55 -27.58
N SER A 4 9.45 -15.39 -26.94
CA SER A 4 9.98 -15.26 -25.58
C SER A 4 8.96 -15.90 -24.64
N VAL A 5 9.09 -17.21 -24.41
CA VAL A 5 8.35 -17.91 -23.36
C VAL A 5 8.57 -17.16 -22.04
N PRO A 6 7.51 -16.73 -21.35
CA PRO A 6 7.66 -16.03 -20.07
C PRO A 6 8.43 -16.93 -19.11
N SER A 7 9.58 -16.45 -18.61
CA SER A 7 10.38 -17.21 -17.66
C SER A 7 9.51 -17.61 -16.45
N PRO A 8 9.49 -18.90 -16.05
CA PRO A 8 8.72 -19.37 -14.89
C PRO A 8 8.99 -18.57 -13.61
N LEU A 9 10.21 -18.02 -13.48
CA LEU A 9 10.63 -17.16 -12.36
C LEU A 9 9.87 -15.83 -12.34
N ALA A 10 9.62 -15.21 -13.50
CA ALA A 10 8.82 -13.98 -13.61
C ALA A 10 7.38 -14.21 -13.13
N SER A 11 6.83 -15.41 -13.37
CA SER A 11 5.49 -15.77 -12.87
C SER A 11 5.46 -15.93 -11.35
N SER A 12 6.56 -16.37 -10.73
CA SER A 12 6.67 -16.56 -9.28
C SER A 12 6.74 -15.23 -8.55
N ASP A 13 7.56 -14.30 -9.02
CA ASP A 13 7.69 -12.98 -8.40
C ASP A 13 6.44 -12.13 -8.58
N LEU A 14 5.77 -12.23 -9.74
CA LEU A 14 4.48 -11.62 -9.96
C LEU A 14 3.42 -12.18 -8.99
N ARG A 15 3.38 -13.50 -8.77
CA ARG A 15 2.48 -14.13 -7.79
C ARG A 15 2.76 -13.64 -6.37
N LYS A 16 4.03 -13.56 -5.97
CA LYS A 16 4.41 -13.04 -4.65
C LYS A 16 4.02 -11.56 -4.50
N HIS A 17 4.23 -10.75 -5.54
CA HIS A 17 3.83 -9.34 -5.55
C HIS A 17 2.32 -9.21 -5.40
N LYS A 18 1.53 -9.96 -6.19
CA LYS A 18 0.07 -10.04 -6.05
C LYS A 18 -0.34 -10.41 -4.62
N GLY A 19 0.27 -11.44 -4.04
CA GLY A 19 -0.03 -11.87 -2.67
C GLY A 19 0.22 -10.78 -1.63
N ARG A 20 1.35 -10.06 -1.73
CA ARG A 20 1.63 -8.91 -0.85
C ARG A 20 0.64 -7.77 -1.04
N ALA A 21 0.25 -7.47 -2.28
CA ALA A 21 -0.73 -6.44 -2.58
C ALA A 21 -2.11 -6.76 -1.99
N LEU A 22 -2.59 -8.00 -2.17
CA LEU A 22 -3.86 -8.45 -1.58
C LEU A 22 -3.83 -8.42 -0.05
N ALA A 23 -2.75 -8.93 0.56
CA ALA A 23 -2.60 -8.90 2.02
C ALA A 23 -2.60 -7.47 2.58
N ARG A 24 -2.05 -6.50 1.83
CA ARG A 24 -2.12 -5.09 2.19
C ARG A 24 -3.57 -4.59 2.13
N ILE A 25 -4.28 -4.82 1.02
CA ILE A 25 -5.68 -4.39 0.86
C ILE A 25 -6.55 -4.95 2.00
N ASP A 26 -6.42 -6.23 2.33
CA ASP A 26 -7.19 -6.86 3.41
C ASP A 26 -6.94 -6.19 4.77
N ARG A 27 -5.68 -5.79 5.05
CA ARG A 27 -5.33 -5.09 6.27
C ARG A 27 -5.92 -3.68 6.30
N GLU A 28 -5.86 -2.96 5.18
CA GLU A 28 -6.44 -1.62 5.06
C GLU A 28 -7.97 -1.68 5.29
N GLN A 29 -8.66 -2.63 4.66
CA GLN A 29 -10.11 -2.84 4.85
C GLN A 29 -10.48 -3.21 6.28
N LYS A 30 -9.71 -4.11 6.92
CA LYS A 30 -9.91 -4.44 8.35
C LYS A 30 -9.74 -3.21 9.24
N MET A 31 -8.82 -2.32 8.91
CA MET A 31 -8.59 -1.09 9.67
C MET A 31 -9.74 -0.12 9.51
N LEU A 32 -10.23 0.08 8.29
CA LEU A 32 -11.43 0.90 8.04
C LEU A 32 -12.64 0.36 8.80
N ALA A 33 -12.79 -0.96 8.88
CA ALA A 33 -13.87 -1.62 9.62
C ALA A 33 -13.66 -1.65 11.15
N SER A 34 -12.54 -1.15 11.69
CA SER A 34 -12.16 -1.30 13.11
C SER A 34 -12.82 -0.29 14.07
N GLY A 35 -13.86 0.42 13.61
CA GLY A 35 -14.65 1.37 14.40
C GLY A 35 -14.43 2.83 13.99
N PRO A 36 -14.90 3.79 14.81
CA PRO A 36 -15.00 5.21 14.42
C PRO A 36 -13.70 5.88 14.01
N LEU A 37 -12.56 5.39 14.52
CA LEU A 37 -11.22 5.92 14.22
C LEU A 37 -10.45 5.07 13.19
N GLY A 38 -11.15 4.24 12.43
CA GLY A 38 -10.54 3.34 11.45
C GLY A 38 -9.80 4.10 10.35
N ALA A 39 -10.41 5.15 9.82
CA ALA A 39 -9.87 5.97 8.74
C ALA A 39 -8.61 6.74 9.19
N GLU A 40 -8.65 7.37 10.36
CA GLU A 40 -7.54 8.12 10.93
C GLU A 40 -6.35 7.19 11.22
N ARG A 41 -6.60 6.00 11.76
CA ARG A 41 -5.56 4.98 11.97
C ARG A 41 -4.91 4.54 10.66
N LEU A 42 -5.70 4.38 9.61
CA LEU A 42 -5.19 4.02 8.29
C LEU A 42 -4.28 5.11 7.73
N VAL A 43 -4.70 6.38 7.79
CA VAL A 43 -3.89 7.52 7.35
C VAL A 43 -2.56 7.59 8.11
N LEU A 44 -2.58 7.44 9.44
CA LEU A 44 -1.37 7.48 10.25
C LEU A 44 -0.41 6.33 9.92
N ASN A 45 -0.92 5.11 9.76
CA ASN A 45 -0.08 3.97 9.40
C ASN A 45 0.57 4.15 8.03
N ILE A 46 -0.17 4.67 7.05
CA ILE A 46 0.38 4.94 5.72
C ILE A 46 1.39 6.11 5.76
N ALA A 47 1.17 7.13 6.61
CA ALA A 47 2.13 8.21 6.79
C ALA A 47 3.46 7.69 7.36
N ILE A 48 3.42 6.75 8.31
CA ILE A 48 4.63 6.09 8.84
C ILE A 48 5.35 5.32 7.73
N ASP A 49 4.61 4.53 6.93
CA ASP A 49 5.15 3.83 5.75
C ASP A 49 5.91 4.79 4.80
N TYR A 50 5.39 6.01 4.61
CA TYR A 50 6.03 7.03 3.79
C TYR A 50 7.32 7.56 4.42
N LEU A 51 7.31 7.86 5.72
CA LEU A 51 8.52 8.31 6.43
C LEU A 51 9.63 7.25 6.42
N GLU A 52 9.28 5.99 6.62
CA GLU A 52 10.26 4.88 6.62
C GLU A 52 10.91 4.71 5.23
N ARG A 53 10.13 4.90 4.16
CA ARG A 53 10.64 4.79 2.78
C ARG A 53 11.36 6.04 2.31
N HIS A 54 11.08 7.19 2.91
CA HIS A 54 11.62 8.49 2.52
C HIS A 54 12.14 9.25 3.75
N PRO A 55 13.38 8.98 4.21
CA PRO A 55 13.92 9.56 5.45
C PRO A 55 14.00 11.09 5.49
N GLY A 56 13.95 11.78 4.33
CA GLY A 56 13.92 13.24 4.24
C GLY A 56 12.52 13.86 4.18
N MET A 57 11.47 13.04 4.17
CA MET A 57 10.08 13.51 4.12
C MET A 57 9.68 14.06 5.49
N SER A 58 9.07 15.24 5.53
CA SER A 58 8.50 15.76 6.78
C SER A 58 7.22 15.00 7.16
N TRP A 59 6.85 15.04 8.44
CA TRP A 59 5.58 14.47 8.89
C TRP A 59 4.38 15.05 8.13
N SER A 60 4.35 16.36 7.89
CA SER A 60 3.25 17.01 7.16
C SER A 60 3.14 16.52 5.71
N GLN A 61 4.27 16.31 5.03
CA GLN A 61 4.30 15.73 3.68
C GLN A 61 3.80 14.28 3.69
N ALA A 62 4.19 13.50 4.70
CA ALA A 62 3.78 12.10 4.83
C ALA A 62 2.27 11.97 5.09
N VAL A 63 1.71 12.78 5.99
CA VAL A 63 0.27 12.81 6.25
C VAL A 63 -0.50 13.26 5.02
N PHE A 64 -0.01 14.28 4.30
CA PHE A 64 -0.64 14.73 3.05
C PHE A 64 -0.65 13.62 2.00
N ALA A 65 0.48 12.95 1.78
CA ALA A 65 0.57 11.84 0.82
C ALA A 65 -0.32 10.65 1.23
N ALA A 66 -0.38 10.33 2.53
CA ALA A 66 -1.23 9.28 3.06
C ALA A 66 -2.72 9.60 2.86
N GLN A 67 -3.14 10.83 3.15
CA GLN A 67 -4.52 11.26 2.91
C GLN A 67 -4.87 11.17 1.43
N ALA A 68 -4.04 11.70 0.55
CA ALA A 68 -4.25 11.63 -0.90
C ALA A 68 -4.31 10.18 -1.42
N TYR A 69 -3.52 9.27 -0.85
CA TYR A 69 -3.63 7.84 -1.15
C TYR A 69 -4.99 7.28 -0.70
N CYS A 70 -5.40 7.56 0.54
CA CYS A 70 -6.66 7.07 1.10
C CYS A 70 -7.86 7.56 0.28
N ASP A 71 -7.89 8.85 -0.06
CA ASP A 71 -8.94 9.46 -0.87
C ASP A 71 -9.06 8.78 -2.25
N ARG A 72 -7.93 8.42 -2.87
CA ARG A 72 -7.90 7.73 -4.16
C ARG A 72 -8.27 6.24 -4.07
N ALA A 73 -7.89 5.59 -2.97
CA ALA A 73 -8.00 4.14 -2.84
C ALA A 73 -9.33 3.69 -2.21
N HIS A 74 -9.95 4.54 -1.39
CA HIS A 74 -11.10 4.21 -0.56
C HIS A 74 -12.24 5.26 -0.60
N GLY A 75 -12.04 6.40 -1.26
CA GLY A 75 -13.08 7.39 -1.57
C GLY A 75 -13.75 7.12 -2.91
#